data_AF-A0A2V6K4C9-F1
#
_entry.id   AF-A0A2V6K4C9-F1
#
_cell.length_a   1.000
_cell.length_b   1.000
_cell.length_c   1.000
_cell.angle_alpha   90.00
_cell.angle_beta   90.00
_cell.angle_gamma   90.00
#
_symmetry.space_group_name_H-M   'P 1'
#
loop_
_entity.id
_entity.type
_entity.pdbx_description
1 polymer ?
#
loop_
_entity_poly.entity_id
_entity_poly.type
_entity_poly.pdbx_seq_one_letter_code
_entity_poly.pdbx_strand_id
1 'polypeptide(L)'
;MACSNLLMTTGLWERETFVENLRGIGARAYHDKHPFHVAMNEGGLSPDALRGWVANRFYYQRSIPIKDAAILSNCPVREVRRVWIHRILDHDGNA
;
A
#
# COMPACT_ATOMS: atom_id res chain seq x y z
N MET A 1 -14.80 13.74 34.17
CA MET A 1 -14.16 14.56 33.12
C MET A 1 -14.60 13.99 31.80
N ALA A 2 -15.49 14.72 31.12
CA ALA A 2 -16.37 14.17 30.10
C ALA A 2 -15.61 13.62 28.89
N CYS A 3 -15.99 12.40 28.51
CA CYS A 3 -15.70 11.78 27.23
C CYS A 3 -16.37 12.64 26.13
N SER A 4 -15.65 13.64 25.61
CA SER A 4 -16.14 14.53 24.55
C SER A 4 -15.36 14.26 23.27
N ASN A 5 -15.95 13.48 22.37
CA ASN A 5 -16.12 13.83 20.94
C ASN A 5 -16.76 12.66 20.17
N LEU A 6 -17.91 12.21 20.68
CA LEU A 6 -18.82 11.36 19.93
C LEU A 6 -19.79 12.25 19.12
N LEU A 7 -19.24 13.02 18.18
CA LEU A 7 -19.97 13.84 17.21
C LEU A 7 -19.11 13.93 15.93
N MET A 8 -18.89 12.81 15.25
CA MET A 8 -18.45 12.84 13.85
C MET A 8 -19.71 12.89 12.99
N THR A 9 -20.33 14.07 12.90
CA THR A 9 -21.40 14.35 11.95
C THR A 9 -20.86 14.20 10.52
N THR A 10 -20.96 12.98 10.01
CA THR A 10 -21.54 12.59 8.72
C THR A 10 -21.78 13.73 7.70
N GLY A 11 -20.69 14.27 7.15
CA GLY A 11 -20.70 15.03 5.90
C GLY A 11 -19.73 14.38 4.93
N LEU A 12 -20.09 14.26 3.64
CA LEU A 12 -19.15 13.86 2.60
C LEU A 12 -18.00 14.87 2.58
N TRP A 13 -16.76 14.40 2.64
CA TRP A 13 -15.61 15.28 2.47
C TRP A 13 -15.51 15.76 1.03
N GLU A 14 -15.17 17.03 0.86
CA GLU A 14 -14.68 17.54 -0.43
C GLU A 14 -13.43 16.76 -0.85
N ARG A 15 -13.20 16.71 -2.16
CA ARG A 15 -12.12 15.92 -2.77
C ARG A 15 -10.77 16.21 -2.12
N GLU A 16 -10.46 17.47 -1.91
CA GLU A 16 -9.17 17.94 -1.38
C GLU A 16 -8.98 17.43 0.05
N THR A 17 -9.98 17.63 0.91
CA THR A 17 -9.99 17.15 2.30
C THR A 17 -9.88 15.63 2.36
N PHE A 18 -10.59 14.91 1.50
CA PHE A 18 -10.51 13.44 1.43
C PHE A 18 -9.08 12.98 1.07
N VAL A 19 -8.47 13.58 0.05
CA VAL A 19 -7.10 13.25 -0.37
C VAL A 19 -6.08 13.60 0.71
N GLU A 20 -6.24 14.74 1.38
CA GLU A 20 -5.36 15.15 2.47
C GLU A 20 -5.41 14.18 3.65
N ASN A 21 -6.61 13.72 4.02
CA ASN A 21 -6.78 12.71 5.05
C ASN A 21 -6.11 11.37 4.67
N LEU A 22 -6.21 10.93 3.42
CA LEU A 22 -5.50 9.72 2.95
C LEU A 22 -3.97 9.90 3.03
N ARG A 23 -3.45 11.06 2.61
CA ARG A 23 -2.01 11.37 2.71
C ARG A 23 -1.54 11.45 4.15
N GLY A 24 -2.36 11.97 5.07
CA GLY A 24 -2.08 12.02 6.50
C GLY A 24 -1.86 10.63 7.10
N ILE A 25 -2.56 9.60 6.61
CA ILE A 25 -2.31 8.20 7.00
C ILE A 25 -0.93 7.74 6.52
N GLY A 26 -0.59 8.01 5.27
CA GLY A 26 0.74 7.68 4.71
C GLY A 26 1.86 8.33 5.51
N ALA A 27 1.74 9.63 5.82
CA ALA A 27 2.76 10.38 6.56
C ALA A 27 3.05 9.79 7.95
N ARG A 28 2.03 9.27 8.64
CA ARG A 28 2.15 8.78 10.02
C ARG A 28 2.38 7.27 10.15
N ALA A 29 1.94 6.47 9.18
CA ALA A 29 1.82 5.02 9.34
C ALA A 29 2.37 4.20 8.17
N TYR A 30 2.98 4.83 7.16
CA TYR A 30 3.65 4.08 6.11
C TYR A 30 4.90 3.36 6.66
N HIS A 31 5.26 2.24 6.04
CA HIS A 31 6.26 1.33 6.59
C HIS A 31 7.70 1.85 6.56
N ASP A 32 7.94 2.98 5.90
CA ASP A 32 9.23 3.67 5.89
C ASP A 32 9.58 4.17 7.31
N LYS A 33 8.57 4.35 8.16
CA LYS A 33 8.73 4.72 9.58
C LYS A 33 9.05 3.52 10.48
N HIS A 34 8.93 2.29 9.98
CA HIS A 34 9.20 1.10 10.80
C HIS A 34 10.70 1.01 11.14
N PRO A 35 11.09 0.69 12.39
CA PRO A 35 12.51 0.66 12.80
C PRO A 35 13.41 -0.20 11.89
N PHE A 36 12.89 -1.33 11.40
CA PHE A 36 13.59 -2.18 10.45
C PHE A 36 13.91 -1.46 9.13
N HIS A 37 12.97 -0.68 8.59
CA HIS A 37 13.14 0.05 7.33
C HIS A 37 14.10 1.23 7.51
N VAL A 38 14.05 1.92 8.66
CA VAL A 38 15.01 2.97 9.04
C VAL A 38 16.42 2.39 9.11
N ALA A 39 16.62 1.31 9.88
CA ALA A 39 17.92 0.65 9.99
C ALA A 39 18.45 0.13 8.64
N MET A 40 17.56 -0.35 7.76
CA MET A 40 17.95 -0.75 6.40
C MET A 40 18.49 0.43 5.58
N ASN A 41 17.79 1.56 5.60
CA ASN A 41 18.18 2.74 4.83
C ASN A 41 19.45 3.41 5.36
N GLU A 42 19.68 3.33 6.68
CA GLU A 42 20.89 3.85 7.34
C GLU A 42 22.10 2.90 7.21
N GLY A 43 21.93 1.73 6.60
CA GLY A 43 22.98 0.73 6.46
C GLY A 43 23.31 -0.05 7.74
N GLY A 44 22.42 -0.01 8.74
CA GLY A 44 22.60 -0.63 10.05
C GLY A 44 22.18 -2.12 10.14
N LEU A 45 21.66 -2.71 9.06
CA LEU A 45 21.31 -4.13 9.06
C LEU A 45 22.54 -5.02 8.86
N SER A 46 22.53 -6.18 9.52
CA SER A 46 23.47 -7.25 9.18
C SER A 46 23.16 -7.81 7.78
N PRO A 47 24.16 -8.41 7.09
CA PRO A 47 23.93 -9.07 5.80
C PRO A 47 22.82 -10.13 5.85
N ASP A 48 22.70 -10.87 6.95
CA ASP A 48 21.67 -11.91 7.10
C ASP A 48 20.27 -11.33 7.27
N ALA A 49 20.13 -10.24 8.04
CA ALA A 49 18.86 -9.53 8.17
C ALA A 49 18.38 -8.97 6.82
N LEU A 50 19.29 -8.40 6.03
CA LEU A 50 18.96 -7.90 4.69
C LEU A 50 18.52 -9.03 3.76
N ARG A 51 19.25 -10.16 3.73
CA ARG A 51 18.85 -11.34 2.94
C ARG A 51 17.48 -11.88 3.37
N GLY A 52 17.21 -11.91 4.67
CA GLY A 52 15.92 -12.28 5.22
C GLY A 52 14.80 -11.35 4.71
N TRP A 53 15.02 -10.04 4.72
CA TRP A 53 14.07 -9.07 4.15
C TRP A 53 13.84 -9.31 2.66
N VAL A 54 14.90 -9.52 1.86
CA VAL A 54 14.78 -9.79 0.41
C VAL A 54 13.93 -11.05 0.16
N ALA A 55 14.23 -12.15 0.86
CA ALA A 55 13.50 -13.41 0.70
C ALA A 55 12.01 -13.28 1.04
N ASN A 56 11.68 -12.58 2.13
CA ASN A 56 10.30 -12.34 2.53
C ASN A 56 9.59 -11.35 1.59
N ARG A 57 10.28 -10.30 1.15
CA ARG A 57 9.72 -9.31 0.24
C ARG A 57 9.44 -9.91 -1.13
N PHE A 58 10.25 -10.88 -1.60
CA PHE A 58 9.97 -11.64 -2.81
C PHE A 58 8.57 -12.28 -2.78
N TYR A 59 8.17 -12.87 -1.66
CA TYR A 59 6.83 -13.47 -1.54
C TYR A 59 5.72 -12.42 -1.65
N TYR A 60 5.92 -11.24 -1.04
CA TYR A 60 4.99 -10.12 -1.20
C TYR A 60 4.92 -9.68 -2.68
N GLN A 61 6.07 -9.47 -3.33
CA GLN A 61 6.12 -9.04 -4.75
C GLN A 61 5.44 -10.06 -5.67
N ARG A 62 5.70 -11.36 -5.49
CA ARG A 62 5.06 -12.45 -6.24
C ARG A 62 3.54 -12.50 -6.04
N SER A 63 3.05 -12.07 -4.88
CA SER A 63 1.62 -12.07 -4.56
C SER A 63 0.87 -10.84 -5.12
N ILE A 64 1.58 -9.77 -5.49
CA ILE A 64 0.95 -8.56 -6.06
C ILE A 64 0.10 -8.86 -7.30
N PRO A 65 0.61 -9.53 -8.36
CA PRO A 65 -0.19 -9.82 -9.55
C PRO A 65 -1.41 -10.71 -9.25
N ILE A 66 -1.29 -11.65 -8.30
CA ILE A 66 -2.42 -12.50 -7.85
C ILE A 66 -3.51 -11.63 -7.20
N LYS A 67 -3.11 -10.73 -6.29
CA LYS A 67 -4.03 -9.77 -5.65
C LYS A 67 -4.66 -8.83 -6.68
N ASP A 68 -3.90 -8.35 -7.66
CA ASP A 68 -4.43 -7.47 -8.71
C ASP A 68 -5.38 -8.21 -9.67
N ALA A 69 -5.15 -9.50 -9.94
CA ALA A 69 -6.08 -10.33 -10.70
C ALA A 69 -7.42 -10.49 -9.98
N ALA A 70 -7.41 -10.64 -8.64
CA ALA A 70 -8.64 -10.70 -7.85
C ALA A 70 -9.43 -9.38 -7.86
N ILE A 71 -8.75 -8.23 -7.91
CA ILE A 71 -9.40 -6.92 -8.10
C ILE A 71 -10.05 -6.86 -9.48
N LEU A 72 -9.33 -7.28 -10.53
CA LEU A 72 -9.83 -7.31 -11.90
C LEU A 72 -11.06 -8.20 -12.06
N SER A 73 -11.05 -9.40 -11.48
CA SER A 73 -12.18 -10.34 -11.58
C SER A 73 -13.46 -9.79 -10.93
N ASN A 74 -13.32 -8.95 -9.90
CA ASN A 74 -14.43 -8.32 -9.20
C ASN A 74 -14.87 -6.97 -9.80
N CYS A 75 -14.16 -6.44 -10.80
CA CYS A 75 -14.44 -5.12 -11.37
C CYS A 75 -15.36 -5.21 -12.59
N PRO A 76 -16.62 -4.71 -12.54
CA PRO A 76 -17.54 -4.78 -13.69
C PRO A 76 -17.20 -3.77 -14.79
N VAL A 77 -16.46 -2.70 -14.48
CA VAL A 77 -16.18 -1.58 -15.40
C VAL A 77 -14.99 -1.90 -16.31
N ARG A 78 -15.24 -2.03 -17.63
CA ARG A 78 -14.23 -2.43 -18.63
C ARG A 78 -13.05 -1.47 -18.70
N GLU A 79 -13.32 -0.17 -18.63
CA GLU A 79 -12.36 0.91 -18.75
C GLU A 79 -11.37 0.86 -17.58
N VAL A 80 -11.86 0.58 -16.37
CA VAL A 80 -11.03 0.38 -15.18
C VAL A 80 -10.18 -0.88 -15.34
N ARG A 81 -10.75 -2.00 -15.80
CA ARG A 81 -9.98 -3.23 -16.03
C ARG A 81 -8.82 -3.04 -17.02
N ARG A 82 -9.04 -2.26 -18.09
CA ARG A 82 -8.00 -1.94 -19.09
C ARG A 82 -6.85 -1.14 -18.51
N VAL A 83 -7.10 -0.23 -17.58
CA VAL A 83 -6.03 0.52 -16.91
C VAL A 83 -5.34 -0.36 -15.86
N TRP A 84 -6.11 -1.20 -15.15
CA TRP A 84 -5.58 -2.00 -14.05
C TRP A 84 -4.68 -3.16 -14.50
N ILE A 85 -4.94 -3.76 -15.67
CA ILE A 85 -4.17 -4.91 -16.18
C ILE A 85 -2.68 -4.62 -16.31
N HIS A 86 -2.29 -3.37 -16.56
CA HIS A 86 -0.88 -2.97 -16.63
C HIS A 86 -0.11 -3.33 -15.35
N ARG A 87 -0.75 -3.28 -14.17
CA ARG A 87 -0.11 -3.68 -12.90
C ARG A 87 0.33 -5.13 -12.89
N ILE A 88 -0.44 -6.02 -13.54
CA ILE A 88 -0.07 -7.44 -13.64
C ILE A 88 1.06 -7.59 -14.65
N LEU A 89 0.96 -6.95 -15.81
CA LEU A 89 1.99 -7.00 -16.85
C LEU A 89 3.34 -6.44 -16.38
N ASP A 90 3.34 -5.39 -15.55
CA ASP A 90 4.56 -4.83 -14.96
C ASP A 90 5.26 -5.82 -14.01
N HIS A 91 4.50 -6.72 -13.38
CA HIS A 91 5.02 -7.72 -12.44
C HIS A 91 5.40 -9.04 -13.11
N ASP A 92 4.57 -9.53 -14.03
CA ASP A 92 4.72 -10.85 -14.67
C ASP A 92 5.47 -10.79 -16.00
N GLY A 93 5.59 -9.61 -16.60
CA GLY A 93 6.12 -9.41 -17.95
C GLY A 93 5.05 -9.54 -19.05
N ASN A 94 5.45 -9.29 -20.30
CA ASN A 94 4.57 -9.29 -21.48
C ASN A 94 5.16 -10.04 -22.69
N ALA A 95 6.08 -10.98 -22.44
CA ALA A 95 6.80 -11.73 -23.47
C ALA A 95 5.87 -12.61 -24.33
#